data_AF-A0AA39RXC7-F1
#
_entry.id   AF-A0AA39RXC7-F1
#
_cell.length_a   1.000
_cell.length_b   1.000
_cell.length_c   1.000
_cell.angle_alpha   90.00
_cell.angle_beta   90.00
_cell.angle_gamma   90.00
#
_symmetry.space_group_name_H-M   'P 1'
#
loop_
_entity.id
_entity.type
_entity.pdbx_description
1 polymer ?
#
loop_
_entity_poly.entity_id
_entity_poly.type
_entity_poly.pdbx_seq_one_letter_code
_entity_poly.pdbx_strand_id
1 'polypeptide(L)'
;MLSSMTDALMCEYEGFDTTQDMWIALKDKFGGTSTIKLRRLTIKFDTYKKCQNHDMRQYLREMSNMIRELKSAGHTLTDEQQIQAVIRSLPNSRENKKINMTHNDNIKTFDDISRHVELEDERLEAAKASGM
;
A
#
# COMPACT_ATOMS: atom_id res chain seq x y z
N MET A 1 30.55 22.43 -6.55
CA MET A 1 29.49 21.87 -7.40
C MET A 1 28.10 21.85 -6.74
N LEU A 2 27.96 21.72 -5.41
CA LEU A 2 26.66 21.87 -4.74
C LEU A 2 26.17 23.33 -4.64
N SER A 3 27.09 24.29 -4.46
CA SER A 3 26.77 25.73 -4.41
C SER A 3 26.21 26.27 -5.75
N SER A 4 26.71 25.79 -6.89
CA SER A 4 26.21 26.24 -8.20
C SER A 4 24.81 25.69 -8.53
N MET A 5 24.40 24.55 -7.96
CA MET A 5 23.03 24.04 -8.10
C MET A 5 22.02 24.82 -7.24
N THR A 6 22.47 25.37 -6.11
CA THR A 6 21.62 26.16 -5.21
C THR A 6 21.30 27.53 -5.80
N ASP A 7 22.29 28.19 -6.42
CA ASP A 7 22.07 29.47 -7.11
C ASP A 7 21.18 29.33 -8.36
N ALA A 8 21.31 28.24 -9.12
CA ALA A 8 20.48 28.01 -10.31
C ALA A 8 18.99 27.79 -9.97
N LEU A 9 18.71 27.06 -8.88
CA LEU A 9 17.34 26.86 -8.39
C LEU A 9 16.75 28.15 -7.77
N MET A 10 17.60 28.97 -7.14
CA MET A 10 17.17 30.25 -6.56
C MET A 10 16.77 31.24 -7.66
N CYS A 11 17.60 31.40 -8.70
CA CYS A 11 17.28 32.24 -9.86
C CYS A 11 16.03 31.80 -10.64
N GLU A 12 15.76 30.49 -10.75
CA GLU A 12 14.61 29.97 -11.51
C GLU A 12 13.25 30.30 -10.85
N TYR A 13 13.26 30.61 -9.55
CA TYR A 13 12.05 30.79 -8.75
C TYR A 13 11.93 32.18 -8.08
N GLU A 14 12.85 33.11 -8.36
CA GLU A 14 12.76 34.52 -7.96
C GLU A 14 11.59 35.28 -8.63
N GLY A 15 10.97 34.71 -9.66
CA GLY A 15 9.86 35.32 -10.41
C GLY A 15 8.45 35.00 -9.89
N PHE A 16 8.31 34.30 -8.75
CA PHE A 16 6.99 34.00 -8.18
C PHE A 16 6.58 35.07 -7.16
N ASP A 17 5.41 35.69 -7.39
CA ASP A 17 4.88 36.78 -6.54
C ASP A 17 4.56 36.33 -5.11
N THR A 18 4.28 35.04 -4.91
CA THR A 18 3.99 34.49 -3.57
C THR A 18 4.77 33.22 -3.30
N THR A 19 5.09 33.01 -2.02
CA THR A 19 5.66 31.75 -1.52
C THR A 19 4.75 30.54 -1.79
N GLN A 20 3.43 30.76 -1.88
CA GLN A 20 2.47 29.73 -2.24
C GLN A 20 2.62 29.28 -3.70
N ASP A 21 2.76 30.23 -4.63
CA ASP A 21 2.95 29.92 -6.05
C ASP A 21 4.29 29.21 -6.29
N MET A 22 5.35 29.64 -5.59
CA MET A 22 6.64 28.98 -5.59
C MET A 22 6.54 27.52 -5.10
N TRP A 23 5.80 27.27 -4.02
CA TRP A 23 5.57 25.93 -3.48
C TRP A 23 4.74 25.04 -4.42
N ILE A 24 3.71 25.59 -5.07
CA ILE A 24 2.91 24.87 -6.07
C ILE A 24 3.79 24.47 -7.26
N ALA A 25 4.60 25.40 -7.78
CA ALA A 25 5.49 25.13 -8.92
C ALA A 25 6.60 24.13 -8.59
N LEU A 26 7.14 24.14 -7.37
CA LEU A 26 8.07 23.10 -6.90
C LEU A 26 7.38 21.73 -6.79
N LYS A 27 6.15 21.69 -6.27
CA LYS A 27 5.35 20.46 -6.17
C LYS A 27 4.98 19.92 -7.56
N ASP A 28 4.73 20.77 -8.53
CA ASP A 28 4.46 20.36 -9.90
C ASP A 28 5.73 19.81 -10.58
N LYS A 29 6.86 20.52 -10.47
CA LYS A 29 8.13 20.15 -11.10
C LYS A 29 8.80 18.93 -10.46
N PHE A 30 8.70 18.78 -9.14
CA PHE A 30 9.43 17.75 -8.38
C PHE A 30 8.55 16.84 -7.51
N GLY A 31 7.29 17.21 -7.26
CA GLY A 31 6.37 16.44 -6.41
C GLY A 31 5.66 15.30 -7.13
N GLY A 32 5.75 15.22 -8.46
CA GLY A 32 5.24 14.10 -9.24
C GLY A 32 6.03 12.81 -8.97
N THR A 33 5.34 11.70 -8.72
CA THR A 33 6.00 10.39 -8.71
C THR A 33 6.35 9.98 -10.13
N SER A 34 7.62 9.66 -10.40
CA SER A 34 8.02 9.21 -11.73
C SER A 34 7.25 7.96 -12.16
N THR A 35 6.89 7.88 -13.43
CA THR A 35 6.15 6.74 -14.01
C THR A 35 6.86 5.41 -13.76
N ILE A 36 8.19 5.42 -13.70
CA ILE A 36 9.03 4.26 -13.35
C ILE A 36 8.80 3.82 -11.90
N LYS A 37 8.79 4.77 -10.95
CA LYS A 37 8.56 4.47 -9.52
C LYS A 37 7.13 3.96 -9.29
N LEU A 38 6.14 4.55 -9.95
CA LEU A 38 4.75 4.09 -9.89
C LEU A 38 4.64 2.65 -10.41
N ARG A 39 5.17 2.36 -11.61
CA ARG A 39 5.16 1.00 -12.18
C ARG A 39 5.80 -0.02 -11.25
N ARG A 40 6.96 0.30 -10.66
CA ARG A 40 7.65 -0.58 -9.71
C ARG A 40 6.79 -0.87 -8.49
N LEU A 41 6.12 0.15 -7.95
CA LEU A 41 5.26 0.01 -6.79
C LEU A 41 4.02 -0.84 -7.10
N THR A 42 3.39 -0.61 -8.26
CA THR A 42 2.26 -1.43 -8.74
C THR A 42 2.66 -2.89 -8.90
N ILE A 43 3.78 -3.18 -9.56
CA ILE A 43 4.29 -4.56 -9.71
C ILE A 43 4.54 -5.20 -8.34
N LYS A 44 5.17 -4.48 -7.40
CA LYS A 44 5.42 -4.98 -6.06
C LYS A 44 4.11 -5.30 -5.34
N PHE A 45 3.13 -4.39 -5.39
CA PHE A 45 1.81 -4.58 -4.79
C PHE A 45 1.07 -5.78 -5.42
N ASP A 46 1.11 -5.91 -6.74
CA ASP A 46 0.38 -6.95 -7.46
C ASP A 46 0.92 -8.35 -7.26
N THR A 47 2.23 -8.45 -7.09
CA THR A 47 2.94 -9.73 -6.92
C THR A 47 3.18 -10.07 -5.45
N TYR A 48 2.81 -9.20 -4.51
CA TYR A 48 3.01 -9.43 -3.09
C TYR A 48 2.21 -10.66 -2.62
N LYS A 49 2.88 -11.51 -1.82
CA LYS A 49 2.31 -12.73 -1.25
C LYS A 49 2.67 -12.78 0.23
N LYS A 50 1.73 -13.24 1.06
CA LYS A 50 2.03 -13.58 2.45
C LYS A 50 3.00 -14.77 2.46
N CYS A 51 4.20 -14.57 3.00
CA CYS A 51 5.14 -15.66 3.29
C CYS A 51 4.59 -16.54 4.42
N GLN A 52 4.77 -17.86 4.33
CA GLN A 52 4.29 -18.81 5.35
C GLN A 52 4.87 -18.56 6.74
N ASN A 53 6.07 -17.98 6.82
CA ASN A 53 6.80 -17.71 8.06
C ASN A 53 6.57 -16.27 8.58
N HIS A 54 5.81 -15.43 7.88
CA HIS A 54 5.54 -14.07 8.32
C HIS A 54 4.29 -14.02 9.19
N ASP A 55 4.42 -13.30 10.30
CA ASP A 55 3.30 -12.93 11.15
C ASP A 55 2.22 -12.19 10.34
N MET A 56 0.96 -12.45 10.66
CA MET A 56 -0.16 -11.88 9.93
C MET A 56 -0.21 -10.34 10.04
N ARG A 57 0.06 -9.81 11.23
CA ARG A 57 0.03 -8.36 11.47
C ARG A 57 1.14 -7.67 10.70
N GLN A 58 2.33 -8.28 10.63
CA GLN A 58 3.41 -7.77 9.80
C GLN A 58 3.04 -7.71 8.31
N TYR A 59 2.45 -8.79 7.78
CA TYR A 59 1.99 -8.86 6.39
C TYR A 59 0.96 -7.75 6.08
N LEU A 60 -0.05 -7.56 6.95
CA LEU A 60 -1.06 -6.52 6.77
C LEU A 60 -0.46 -5.11 6.87
N ARG A 61 0.51 -4.90 7.77
CA ARG A 61 1.26 -3.64 7.86
C ARG A 61 1.99 -3.32 6.56
N GLU A 62 2.63 -4.32 5.94
CA GLU A 62 3.31 -4.15 4.66
C GLU A 62 2.32 -3.83 3.52
N MET A 63 1.15 -4.48 3.47
CA MET A 63 0.10 -4.13 2.51
C MET A 63 -0.43 -2.72 2.70
N SER A 64 -0.75 -2.33 3.93
CA SER A 64 -1.23 -0.98 4.27
C SER A 64 -0.21 0.09 3.86
N ASN A 65 1.08 -0.17 4.08
CA ASN A 65 2.15 0.72 3.64
C ASN A 65 2.17 0.87 2.11
N MET A 66 2.05 -0.22 1.35
CA MET A 66 2.01 -0.15 -0.12
C MET A 66 0.77 0.58 -0.65
N ILE A 67 -0.40 0.38 -0.03
CA ILE A 67 -1.63 1.12 -0.37
C ILE A 67 -1.42 2.62 -0.14
N ARG A 68 -0.83 3.01 0.99
CA ARG A 68 -0.50 4.41 1.30
C ARG A 68 0.51 4.99 0.31
N GLU A 69 1.55 4.23 -0.06
CA GLU A 69 2.52 4.65 -1.07
C GLU A 69 1.87 4.86 -2.44
N LEU A 70 0.98 3.95 -2.87
CA LEU A 70 0.26 4.08 -4.14
C LEU A 70 -0.63 5.32 -4.13
N LYS A 71 -1.38 5.54 -3.05
CA LYS A 71 -2.19 6.75 -2.86
C LYS A 71 -1.34 8.02 -2.93
N SER A 72 -0.18 8.03 -2.27
CA SER A 72 0.75 9.18 -2.30
C SER A 72 1.35 9.42 -3.69
N ALA A 73 1.46 8.38 -4.51
CA ALA A 73 1.91 8.44 -5.89
C ALA A 73 0.80 8.86 -6.88
N GLY A 74 -0.39 9.21 -6.39
CA GLY A 74 -1.55 9.59 -7.20
C GLY A 74 -2.40 8.42 -7.69
N HIS A 75 -2.12 7.20 -7.23
CA HIS A 75 -2.89 6.00 -7.56
C HIS A 75 -3.74 5.55 -6.38
N THR A 76 -4.99 6.01 -6.34
CA THR A 76 -5.93 5.65 -5.27
C THR A 76 -6.64 4.35 -5.62
N LEU A 77 -6.45 3.31 -4.80
CA LEU A 77 -7.15 2.05 -4.90
C LEU A 77 -8.53 2.15 -4.25
N THR A 78 -9.56 1.58 -4.87
CA THR A 78 -10.88 1.41 -4.24
C THR A 78 -10.82 0.40 -3.11
N ASP A 79 -11.78 0.42 -2.18
CA ASP A 79 -11.84 -0.57 -1.11
C ASP A 79 -11.90 -2.00 -1.66
N GLU A 80 -12.70 -2.22 -2.71
CA GLU A 80 -12.78 -3.51 -3.39
C GLU A 80 -11.43 -3.96 -3.95
N GLN A 81 -10.66 -3.06 -4.58
CA GLN A 81 -9.32 -3.38 -5.07
C GLN A 81 -8.36 -3.76 -3.93
N GLN A 82 -8.48 -3.08 -2.78
CA GLN A 82 -7.68 -3.40 -1.60
C GLN A 82 -8.06 -4.77 -1.02
N ILE A 83 -9.36 -5.08 -0.92
CA ILE A 83 -9.88 -6.37 -0.47
C ILE A 83 -9.41 -7.50 -1.38
N GLN A 84 -9.58 -7.35 -2.69
CA GLN A 84 -9.15 -8.35 -3.67
C GLN A 84 -7.62 -8.56 -3.63
N ALA A 85 -6.85 -7.51 -3.40
CA ALA A 85 -5.40 -7.64 -3.23
C ALA A 85 -5.04 -8.48 -2.00
N VAL A 86 -5.72 -8.28 -0.86
CA VAL A 86 -5.53 -9.10 0.35
C VAL A 86 -5.87 -10.56 0.05
N ILE A 87 -7.06 -10.84 -0.50
CA ILE A 87 -7.51 -12.20 -0.83
C ILE A 87 -6.53 -12.91 -1.79
N ARG A 88 -6.11 -12.22 -2.87
CA ARG A 88 -5.15 -12.74 -3.85
C ARG A 88 -3.77 -13.01 -3.25
N SER A 89 -3.35 -12.24 -2.26
CA SER A 89 -2.00 -12.35 -1.69
C SER A 89 -1.88 -13.39 -0.57
N LEU A 90 -2.99 -13.92 -0.07
CA LEU A 90 -3.00 -15.03 0.88
C LEU A 90 -2.43 -16.33 0.28
N PRO A 91 -1.80 -17.20 1.10
CA PRO A 91 -1.22 -18.46 0.62
C PRO A 91 -2.30 -19.41 0.07
N ASN A 92 -1.92 -20.26 -0.89
CA ASN A 92 -2.83 -21.24 -1.51
C ASN A 92 -3.35 -22.29 -0.51
N SER A 93 -2.64 -22.53 0.60
CA SER A 93 -3.16 -23.38 1.69
C SER A 93 -4.43 -22.83 2.35
N ARG A 94 -4.86 -21.62 2.01
CA ARG A 94 -6.07 -20.95 2.50
C ARG A 94 -7.17 -20.81 1.45
N GLU A 95 -7.15 -21.59 0.37
CA GLU A 95 -8.07 -21.40 -0.77
C GLU A 95 -9.56 -21.43 -0.37
N ASN A 96 -9.97 -22.41 0.45
CA ASN A 96 -11.36 -22.47 0.96
C ASN A 96 -11.75 -21.21 1.75
N LYS A 97 -10.80 -20.60 2.47
CA LYS A 97 -11.05 -19.37 3.22
C LYS A 97 -11.17 -18.16 2.29
N LYS A 98 -10.35 -18.08 1.23
CA LYS A 98 -10.45 -17.03 0.21
C LYS A 98 -11.86 -16.98 -0.40
N ILE A 99 -12.42 -18.15 -0.73
CA ILE A 99 -13.79 -18.26 -1.27
C ILE A 99 -14.82 -17.72 -0.27
N ASN A 100 -14.72 -18.04 1.02
CA ASN A 100 -15.66 -17.52 2.01
C ASN A 100 -15.60 -15.99 2.13
N MET A 101 -14.42 -15.40 1.96
CA MET A 101 -14.21 -13.95 2.06
C MET A 101 -14.77 -13.22 0.83
N THR A 102 -14.65 -13.79 -0.38
CA THR A 102 -15.19 -13.17 -1.60
C THR A 102 -16.72 -13.11 -1.62
N HIS A 103 -17.41 -13.92 -0.81
CA HIS A 103 -18.87 -13.98 -0.74
C HIS A 103 -19.44 -13.31 0.52
N ASN A 104 -18.60 -12.63 1.32
CA ASN A 104 -19.02 -12.03 2.57
C ASN A 104 -19.29 -10.52 2.41
N ASP A 105 -20.57 -10.16 2.27
CA ASP A 105 -21.02 -8.77 2.08
C ASP A 105 -20.72 -7.82 3.25
N ASN A 106 -20.28 -8.35 4.40
CA ASN A 106 -19.87 -7.53 5.55
C ASN A 106 -18.45 -6.99 5.41
N ILE A 107 -17.64 -7.51 4.48
CA ILE A 107 -16.27 -7.05 4.25
C ILE A 107 -16.31 -5.92 3.21
N LYS A 108 -16.21 -4.68 3.68
CA LYS A 108 -16.37 -3.50 2.82
C LYS A 108 -15.12 -2.63 2.72
N THR A 109 -14.17 -2.81 3.63
CA THR A 109 -12.95 -2.00 3.70
C THR A 109 -11.72 -2.86 3.93
N PHE A 110 -10.53 -2.27 3.74
CA PHE A 110 -9.27 -2.90 4.11
C PHE A 110 -9.22 -3.29 5.60
N ASP A 111 -9.83 -2.50 6.48
CA ASP A 111 -9.84 -2.78 7.91
C ASP A 111 -10.72 -3.98 8.26
N ASP A 112 -11.83 -4.16 7.53
CA ASP A 112 -12.73 -5.31 7.73
C ASP A 112 -12.07 -6.63 7.32
N ILE A 113 -11.44 -6.65 6.13
CA ILE A 113 -10.70 -7.83 5.66
C ILE A 113 -9.50 -8.11 6.58
N SER A 114 -8.78 -7.08 7.04
CA SER A 114 -7.64 -7.21 7.95
C SER A 114 -8.05 -7.89 9.25
N ARG A 115 -9.10 -7.39 9.90
CA ARG A 115 -9.64 -7.95 11.14
C ARG A 115 -10.10 -9.39 10.96
N HIS A 116 -10.78 -9.70 9.85
CA HIS A 116 -11.23 -11.05 9.55
C HIS A 116 -10.04 -12.03 9.39
N VAL A 117 -9.01 -11.62 8.63
CA VAL A 117 -7.80 -12.42 8.39
C VAL A 117 -7.01 -12.67 9.68
N GLU A 118 -6.91 -11.67 10.56
CA GLU A 118 -6.23 -11.79 11.86
C GLU A 118 -6.96 -12.75 12.80
N LEU A 119 -8.28 -12.60 12.96
CA LEU A 119 -9.08 -13.49 13.81
C LEU A 119 -8.97 -14.96 13.34
N GLU A 120 -8.96 -15.18 12.02
CA GLU A 120 -8.80 -16.52 11.44
C GLU A 120 -7.39 -17.11 11.65
N ASP A 121 -6.37 -16.26 11.80
CA ASP A 121 -5.01 -16.66 12.14
C ASP A 121 -4.90 -17.04 13.62
N GLU A 122 -5.45 -16.20 14.50
CA GLU A 122 -5.49 -16.44 15.95
C GLU A 122 -6.24 -17.74 16.30
N ARG A 123 -7.38 -17.99 15.64
CA ARG A 123 -8.12 -19.26 15.77
C ARG A 123 -7.30 -20.48 15.34
N LEU A 124 -6.50 -20.35 14.28
CA LEU A 124 -5.66 -21.44 13.78
C LEU A 124 -4.51 -21.73 14.75
N GLU A 125 -3.86 -20.70 15.27
CA GLU A 125 -2.79 -20.86 16.25
C GLU A 125 -3.31 -21.44 17.58
N ALA A 126 -4.50 -21.01 18.03
CA ALA A 126 -5.15 -21.61 19.20
C ALA A 126 -5.50 -23.09 19.00
N ALA A 127 -5.97 -23.48 17.81
CA ALA A 127 -6.27 -24.88 17.50
C ALA A 127 -5.00 -25.75 17.51
N LYS A 128 -3.89 -25.27 16.92
CA LYS A 128 -2.59 -25.97 16.96
C LYS A 128 -2.06 -26.13 18.38
N ALA A 129 -2.18 -25.07 19.21
CA ALA A 129 -1.75 -25.11 20.60
C ALA A 129 -2.60 -26.06 21.46
N SER A 130 -3.84 -26.33 21.05
CA SER A 130 -4.77 -27.21 21.77
C SER A 130 -4.65 -28.69 21.40
N GLY A 131 -3.75 -29.06 20.48
CA GLY A 131 -3.43 -30.46 20.19
C GLY A 131 -4.55 -31.25 19.52
N MET A 132 -5.13 -30.70 18.45
CA MET A 132 -5.94 -31.46 17.47
C MET A 132 -5.13 -31.75 16.22
#